data_AF-A0A3B9U4X9-F1
#
_entry.id   AF-A0A3B9U4X9-F1
#
_cell.length_a   1.000
_cell.length_b   1.000
_cell.length_c   1.000
_cell.angle_alpha   90.00
_cell.angle_beta   90.00
_cell.angle_gamma   90.00
#
_symmetry.space_group_name_H-M   'P 1'
#
loop_
_entity.id
_entity.type
_entity.pdbx_description
1 polymer ?
#
loop_
_entity_poly.entity_id
_entity_poly.type
_entity_poly.pdbx_seq_one_letter_code
_entity_poly.pdbx_strand_id
1 'polypeptide(L)'
;AGHNKWSKIKRDKGANDAKRGAVFTKIGNQIAIAARGGTDPAMNPALAVAIEKARAANMPKDNIQRSIDRVADKAAAALEELTYEAYGP
;
A
#
# COMPACT_ATOMS: atom_id res chain seq x y z
N ALA A 1 -13.04 31.27 -16.28
CA ALA A 1 -12.96 29.86 -15.83
C ALA A 1 -14.35 29.25 -15.87
N GLY A 2 -14.65 28.42 -16.87
CA GLY A 2 -16.01 27.90 -17.13
C GLY A 2 -16.64 27.22 -15.92
N HIS A 3 -17.90 27.58 -15.62
CA HIS A 3 -18.72 27.14 -14.50
C HIS A 3 -19.24 25.69 -14.64
N ASN A 4 -18.38 24.79 -15.09
CA ASN A 4 -18.70 23.38 -15.17
C ASN A 4 -18.38 22.71 -13.82
N LYS A 5 -19.42 22.47 -13.00
CA LYS A 5 -19.34 21.75 -11.72
C LYS A 5 -18.66 20.38 -11.88
N TRP A 6 -18.94 19.67 -12.97
CA TRP A 6 -18.36 18.37 -13.27
C TRP A 6 -16.85 18.41 -13.53
N SER A 7 -16.34 19.39 -14.28
CA SER A 7 -14.91 19.52 -14.57
C SER A 7 -14.07 19.75 -13.31
N LYS A 8 -14.60 20.52 -12.35
CA LYS A 8 -13.94 20.72 -11.05
C LYS A 8 -13.93 19.42 -10.24
N ILE A 9 -15.09 18.77 -10.10
CA ILE A 9 -15.21 17.47 -9.40
C ILE A 9 -14.29 16.41 -10.02
N LYS A 10 -14.23 16.32 -11.36
CA LYS A 10 -13.37 15.36 -12.07
C LYS A 10 -11.89 15.57 -11.72
N ARG A 11 -11.43 16.82 -11.74
CA ARG A 11 -10.03 17.14 -11.43
C ARG A 11 -9.70 16.82 -9.97
N ASP A 12 -10.55 17.24 -9.05
CA ASP A 12 -10.30 17.07 -7.61
C ASP A 12 -10.40 15.58 -7.22
N LYS A 13 -11.36 14.84 -7.80
CA LYS A 13 -11.45 13.39 -7.66
C LYS A 13 -10.22 12.68 -8.22
N GLY A 14 -9.75 13.05 -9.42
CA GLY A 14 -8.56 12.46 -10.02
C GLY A 14 -7.31 12.63 -9.16
N ALA A 15 -7.11 13.83 -8.59
CA ALA A 15 -5.99 14.08 -7.68
C ALA A 15 -6.09 13.25 -6.39
N ASN A 16 -7.29 13.11 -5.83
CA ASN A 16 -7.52 12.33 -4.62
C ASN A 16 -7.38 10.82 -4.86
N ASP A 17 -7.84 10.33 -6.01
CA ASP A 17 -7.71 8.91 -6.37
C ASP A 17 -6.25 8.55 -6.65
N ALA A 18 -5.46 9.44 -7.27
CA ALA A 18 -4.02 9.25 -7.45
C ALA A 18 -3.28 9.20 -6.11
N LYS A 19 -3.60 10.10 -5.16
CA LYS A 19 -3.03 10.09 -3.80
C LYS A 19 -3.36 8.79 -3.07
N ARG A 20 -4.61 8.32 -3.18
CA ARG A 20 -5.05 7.06 -2.57
C ARG A 20 -4.37 5.84 -3.18
N GLY A 21 -4.20 5.83 -4.50
CA GLY A 21 -3.43 4.80 -5.21
C GLY A 21 -2.00 4.71 -4.70
N ALA A 22 -1.32 5.85 -4.51
CA ALA A 22 0.04 5.87 -3.96
C ALA A 22 0.11 5.30 -2.53
N VAL A 23 -0.86 5.64 -1.67
CA VAL A 23 -0.97 5.08 -0.31
C VAL A 23 -1.18 3.56 -0.35
N PHE A 24 -2.05 3.07 -1.24
CA PHE A 24 -2.29 1.65 -1.41
C PHE A 24 -1.06 0.90 -1.90
N THR A 25 -0.29 1.45 -2.84
CA THR A 25 0.97 0.86 -3.26
C THR A 25 1.97 0.78 -2.11
N LYS A 26 2.10 1.84 -1.30
CA LYS A 26 3.00 1.86 -0.15
C LYS A 26 2.64 0.79 0.89
N ILE A 27 1.36 0.72 1.28
CA ILE A 27 0.89 -0.29 2.24
C ILE A 27 0.99 -1.70 1.66
N GLY A 28 0.66 -1.87 0.38
CA GLY A 28 0.77 -3.16 -0.30
C GLY A 28 2.20 -3.70 -0.34
N ASN A 29 3.20 -2.83 -0.48
CA ASN A 29 4.62 -3.19 -0.37
C ASN A 29 5.03 -3.52 1.07
N GLN A 30 4.51 -2.79 2.06
CA GLN A 30 4.76 -3.09 3.48
C GLN A 30 4.21 -4.46 3.87
N ILE A 31 2.99 -4.81 3.44
CA ILE A 31 2.41 -6.14 3.62
C ILE A 31 3.31 -7.19 2.97
N ALA A 32 3.80 -6.91 1.75
CA ALA A 32 4.64 -7.86 1.03
C ALA A 32 6.00 -8.09 1.72
N ILE A 33 6.62 -7.04 2.25
CA ILE A 33 7.86 -7.17 3.03
C ILE A 33 7.60 -7.98 4.31
N ALA A 34 6.54 -7.66 5.05
CA ALA A 34 6.18 -8.36 6.28
C ALA A 34 5.85 -9.84 6.05
N ALA A 35 5.13 -10.16 4.97
CA ALA A 35 4.71 -11.52 4.63
C ALA A 35 5.89 -12.47 4.31
N ARG A 36 7.09 -11.95 4.03
CA ARG A 36 8.31 -12.78 3.84
C ARG A 36 8.69 -13.56 5.10
N GLY A 37 8.47 -12.96 6.27
CA GLY A 37 8.74 -13.62 7.56
C GLY A 37 7.70 -14.66 7.95
N GLY A 38 6.65 -14.83 7.14
CA GLY A 38 5.52 -15.73 7.41
C GLY A 38 4.23 -15.10 6.92
N THR A 39 3.42 -15.90 6.23
CA THR A 39 2.15 -15.46 5.60
C THR A 39 0.96 -15.48 6.55
N ASP A 40 1.13 -16.00 7.77
CA ASP A 40 0.08 -16.07 8.79
C ASP A 40 0.13 -14.82 9.71
N PRO A 41 -0.91 -13.97 9.72
CA PRO A 41 -0.99 -12.80 10.60
C PRO A 41 -1.00 -13.14 12.09
N ALA A 42 -1.40 -14.35 12.49
CA ALA A 42 -1.42 -14.76 13.90
C ALA A 42 0.00 -15.07 14.41
N MET A 43 0.86 -15.57 13.53
CA MET A 43 2.24 -15.94 13.85
C MET A 43 3.25 -14.81 13.55
N ASN A 44 2.82 -13.76 12.83
CA ASN A 44 3.65 -12.65 12.39
C ASN A 44 3.06 -11.29 12.81
N PRO A 45 3.53 -10.72 13.94
CA PRO A 45 3.06 -9.41 14.42
C PRO A 45 3.30 -8.26 13.43
N ALA A 46 4.37 -8.31 12.64
CA ALA A 46 4.66 -7.29 11.64
C ALA A 46 3.62 -7.30 10.52
N LEU A 47 3.17 -8.50 10.10
CA LEU A 47 2.10 -8.66 9.13
C LEU A 47 0.76 -8.19 9.70
N ALA A 48 0.46 -8.51 10.96
CA ALA A 48 -0.77 -8.04 11.62
C ALA A 48 -0.88 -6.50 11.64
N VAL A 49 0.20 -5.81 12.01
CA VAL A 49 0.25 -4.33 12.01
C VAL A 49 0.13 -3.77 10.59
N ALA A 50 0.75 -4.40 9.59
CA ALA A 50 0.62 -3.97 8.19
C ALA A 50 -0.83 -4.12 7.68
N ILE A 51 -1.52 -5.20 8.05
CA ILE A 51 -2.93 -5.43 7.71
C ILE A 51 -3.84 -4.42 8.41
N GLU A 52 -3.57 -4.09 9.67
CA GLU A 52 -4.32 -3.06 10.40
C GLU A 52 -4.22 -1.70 9.71
N LYS A 53 -3.00 -1.29 9.31
CA LYS A 53 -2.76 -0.06 8.53
C LYS A 53 -3.52 -0.06 7.20
N ALA A 54 -3.59 -1.20 6.53
CA ALA A 54 -4.37 -1.35 5.29
C ALA A 54 -5.86 -1.16 5.51
N ARG A 55 -6.41 -1.74 6.60
CA ARG A 55 -7.81 -1.59 6.99
C ARG A 55 -8.12 -0.13 7.37
N ALA A 56 -7.24 0.53 8.11
CA ALA A 56 -7.37 1.94 8.46
C ALA A 56 -7.38 2.85 7.21
N ALA A 57 -6.67 2.47 6.14
CA ALA A 57 -6.68 3.16 4.86
C ALA A 57 -7.89 2.82 3.96
N ASN A 58 -8.85 2.01 4.43
CA ASN A 58 -9.97 1.48 3.64
C ASN A 58 -9.52 0.67 2.40
N MET A 59 -8.40 -0.05 2.50
CA MET A 59 -7.97 -0.98 1.45
C MET A 59 -8.91 -2.20 1.41
N PRO A 60 -9.39 -2.61 0.22
CA PRO A 60 -10.18 -3.83 0.07
C PRO A 60 -9.42 -5.09 0.51
N LYS A 61 -10.13 -6.05 1.13
CA LYS A 61 -9.53 -7.31 1.60
C LYS A 61 -8.83 -8.09 0.49
N ASP A 62 -9.39 -8.09 -0.72
CA ASP A 62 -8.79 -8.77 -1.88
C ASP A 62 -7.42 -8.20 -2.25
N ASN A 63 -7.20 -6.91 -2.06
CA ASN A 63 -5.91 -6.28 -2.33
C ASN A 63 -4.88 -6.65 -1.26
N ILE A 64 -5.31 -6.78 -0.01
CA ILE A 64 -4.46 -7.27 1.09
C ILE A 64 -4.02 -8.70 0.80
N GLN A 65 -4.95 -9.58 0.44
CA GLN A 65 -4.66 -10.97 0.11
C GLN A 65 -3.71 -11.08 -1.09
N ARG A 66 -3.96 -10.34 -2.18
CA ARG A 66 -3.06 -10.27 -3.34
C ARG A 66 -1.64 -9.86 -2.97
N SER A 67 -1.47 -8.95 -2.02
CA SER A 67 -0.15 -8.53 -1.54
C SER A 67 0.57 -9.62 -0.74
N ILE A 68 -0.17 -10.46 0.00
CA ILE A 68 0.38 -11.62 0.72
C ILE A 68 0.76 -12.71 -0.28
N ASP A 69 -0.13 -13.04 -1.21
CA ASP A 69 0.06 -14.11 -2.20
C ASP A 69 1.24 -13.81 -3.14
N ARG A 70 1.46 -12.54 -3.47
CA ARG A 70 2.61 -12.09 -4.29
C ARG A 70 3.95 -12.55 -3.73
N VAL A 71 4.06 -12.74 -2.41
CA VAL A 71 5.30 -13.09 -1.72
C VAL A 71 5.43 -14.59 -1.51
N ALA A 72 4.32 -15.31 -1.51
CA ALA A 72 4.32 -16.77 -1.48
C ALA A 72 4.92 -17.36 -2.76
N ASP A 73 4.85 -16.63 -3.88
CA ASP A 73 5.51 -17.00 -5.13
C ASP A 73 7.03 -16.73 -5.05
N LYS A 74 7.83 -17.80 -5.11
CA LYS A 74 9.30 -17.75 -5.04
C LYS A 74 9.94 -17.01 -6.24
N ALA A 75 9.19 -16.78 -7.32
CA ALA A 75 9.66 -16.02 -8.48
C ALA A 75 9.50 -14.50 -8.33
N ALA A 76 8.84 -14.02 -7.26
CA ALA A 76 8.58 -12.60 -7.08
C ALA A 76 9.83 -11.81 -6.66
N ALA A 77 9.98 -10.61 -7.25
CA ALA A 77 11.10 -9.71 -6.96
C ALA A 77 11.28 -9.46 -5.45
N ALA A 78 12.53 -9.46 -4.99
CA ALA A 78 12.90 -9.16 -3.62
C ALA A 78 12.64 -7.67 -3.31
N LEU A 79 11.62 -7.37 -2.52
CA LEU A 79 11.46 -6.06 -1.92
C LEU A 79 12.25 -6.03 -0.62
N GLU A 80 13.22 -5.14 -0.54
CA GLU A 80 14.08 -4.93 0.62
C GLU A 80 13.79 -3.55 1.24
N GLU A 81 13.94 -3.47 2.57
CA GLU A 81 13.85 -2.22 3.30
C GLU A 81 15.22 -1.56 3.33
N LEU A 82 15.31 -0.34 2.81
CA LEU A 82 16.54 0.45 2.81
C LEU A 82 16.26 1.82 3.41
N THR A 83 17.02 2.17 4.43
CA THR A 83 16.92 3.46 5.11
C THR A 83 18.06 4.35 4.62
N TYR A 84 17.72 5.54 4.14
CA TYR A 84 18.69 6.56 3.74
C TYR A 84 18.62 7.73 4.74
N GLU A 85 19.78 8.15 5.22
CA GLU A 85 19.93 9.34 6.06
C GLU A 85 20.67 10.42 5.26
N ALA A 86 20.18 11.66 5.27
CA ALA A 86 20.80 12.78 4.59
C ALA A 86 20.55 14.09 5.35
N TYR A 87 21.49 15.02 5.26
CA TYR A 87 21.38 16.37 5.82
C TYR A 87 21.09 17.37 4.68
N GLY A 88 20.02 18.16 4.81
CA GLY A 88 19.66 19.22 3.87
C GLY A 88 20.13 20.60 4.34
N PRO A 89 20.29 21.59 3.44
CA PRO A 89 20.72 22.95 3.76
C PRO A 89 19.69 23.74 4.59
#